data_AF-A0A9P7DJK1-F1
#
_entry.id   AF-A0A9P7DJK1-F1
#
_cell.length_a   1.000
_cell.length_b   1.000
_cell.length_c   1.000
_cell.angle_alpha   90.00
_cell.angle_beta   90.00
_cell.angle_gamma   90.00
#
_symmetry.space_group_name_H-M   'P 1'
#
loop_
_entity.id
_entity.type
_entity.pdbx_description
1 polymer ?
#
loop_
_entity_poly.entity_id
_entity_poly.type
_entity_poly.pdbx_seq_one_letter_code
_entity_poly.pdbx_strand_id
1 'polypeptide(L)'
;MSTKEMGPGARRDTLDDHFRDWNWKKITLLGQVLLQKVIEAVRAEQEHRIALSELEDSIRESELEIETWEVDHTKPNPFERHIIAAVQLELTKQDTKELEDGNAVSLHSEVSCSILISTGIDLEHAQCQLCADAGLLGQHPTDTQQTSILTHSNTLLCHIDAWTMIQTLYMPSVANLRANRLIDLSSDDNNNNSGCPKPNPNSGKAEDLQLLLPSEICDHKLLKIKWPLRLAQAHDALNKCRTHIHLHQQLVQFKNITYVVRIPTLDAVEECLVISHTKYSCAQKALIALSNHLDHVDFTGQSQGRTIMSWIWLTHGISNDNAESLQDMLHVEWCKARARQNCWSEEVQLLLEEMWRVLAFFNWQVQW
;
A
#
# COMPACT_ATOMS: atom_id res chain seq x y z
N MET A 1 -28.86 -34.55 -21.48
CA MET A 1 -29.27 -35.87 -22.03
C MET A 1 -30.38 -35.63 -23.05
N SER A 2 -30.39 -36.33 -24.19
CA SER A 2 -31.39 -36.10 -25.25
C SER A 2 -31.94 -37.42 -25.77
N THR A 3 -33.26 -37.51 -25.94
CA THR A 3 -33.97 -38.70 -26.43
C THR A 3 -34.43 -38.45 -27.87
N LYS A 4 -34.22 -39.42 -28.78
CA LYS A 4 -34.82 -39.39 -30.12
C LYS A 4 -36.36 -39.47 -30.00
N GLU A 5 -37.06 -39.05 -31.05
CA GLU A 5 -38.51 -39.21 -31.16
C GLU A 5 -38.93 -40.69 -30.99
N MET A 6 -39.81 -40.94 -30.02
CA MET A 6 -40.27 -42.26 -29.58
C MET A 6 -41.57 -42.12 -28.77
N GLY A 7 -42.32 -43.22 -28.61
CA GLY A 7 -43.59 -43.20 -27.87
C GLY A 7 -43.45 -42.77 -26.39
N PRO A 8 -44.48 -42.15 -25.79
CA PRO A 8 -44.38 -41.52 -24.47
C PRO A 8 -44.13 -42.48 -23.31
N GLY A 9 -44.50 -43.77 -23.44
CA GLY A 9 -44.08 -44.84 -22.53
C GLY A 9 -42.58 -45.10 -22.64
N ALA A 10 -42.14 -45.60 -23.80
CA ALA A 10 -40.73 -45.89 -24.09
C ALA A 10 -39.77 -44.73 -23.78
N ARG A 11 -40.20 -43.46 -23.93
CA ARG A 11 -39.41 -42.28 -23.53
C ARG A 11 -39.24 -42.16 -22.01
N ARG A 12 -40.27 -42.48 -21.21
CA ARG A 12 -40.17 -42.53 -19.73
C ARG A 12 -39.24 -43.65 -19.31
N ASP A 13 -39.44 -44.84 -19.88
CA ASP A 13 -38.64 -46.04 -19.57
C ASP A 13 -37.16 -45.76 -19.86
N THR A 14 -36.84 -45.21 -21.05
CA THR A 14 -35.48 -44.79 -21.44
C THR A 14 -34.87 -43.75 -20.49
N LEU A 15 -35.67 -42.80 -19.97
CA LEU A 15 -35.18 -41.80 -19.01
C LEU A 15 -34.95 -42.40 -17.62
N ASP A 16 -35.83 -43.30 -17.16
CA ASP A 16 -35.67 -43.99 -15.88
C ASP A 16 -34.47 -44.96 -15.92
N ASP A 17 -34.31 -45.76 -16.98
CA ASP A 17 -33.12 -46.59 -17.20
C ASP A 17 -31.83 -45.76 -17.17
N HIS A 18 -31.82 -44.59 -17.82
CA HIS A 18 -30.69 -43.67 -17.72
C HIS A 18 -30.50 -43.10 -16.31
N PHE A 19 -31.55 -42.66 -15.61
CA PHE A 19 -31.40 -42.13 -14.25
C PHE A 19 -30.95 -43.21 -13.25
N ARG A 20 -31.39 -44.46 -13.43
CA ARG A 20 -30.92 -45.64 -12.72
C ARG A 20 -29.45 -45.91 -13.00
N ASP A 21 -29.02 -45.90 -14.27
CA ASP A 21 -27.61 -46.01 -14.67
C ASP A 21 -26.73 -44.89 -14.05
N TRP A 22 -27.19 -43.64 -14.08
CA TRP A 22 -26.48 -42.50 -13.46
C TRP A 22 -26.42 -42.61 -11.93
N ASN A 23 -27.49 -43.07 -11.27
CA ASN A 23 -27.50 -43.27 -9.82
C ASN A 23 -26.66 -44.49 -9.40
N TRP A 24 -26.72 -45.59 -10.15
CA TRP A 24 -25.88 -46.77 -9.97
C TRP A 24 -24.40 -46.43 -10.17
N LYS A 25 -24.06 -45.64 -11.20
CA LYS A 25 -22.70 -45.10 -11.40
C LYS A 25 -22.28 -44.19 -10.24
N LYS A 26 -23.13 -43.27 -9.79
CA LYS A 26 -22.83 -42.45 -8.59
C LYS A 26 -22.52 -43.32 -7.38
N ILE A 27 -23.32 -44.35 -7.10
CA ILE A 27 -23.17 -45.25 -5.96
C ILE A 27 -21.89 -46.10 -6.07
N THR A 28 -21.70 -46.79 -7.21
CA THR A 28 -20.55 -47.69 -7.43
C THR A 28 -19.21 -46.95 -7.60
N LEU A 29 -19.23 -45.73 -8.12
CA LEU A 29 -18.05 -44.87 -8.22
C LEU A 29 -17.88 -43.95 -6.99
N LEU A 30 -18.80 -43.95 -6.01
CA LEU A 30 -18.74 -43.02 -4.87
C LEU A 30 -17.42 -43.15 -4.10
N GLY A 31 -16.99 -44.39 -3.84
CA GLY A 31 -15.70 -44.65 -3.20
C GLY A 31 -14.50 -44.22 -4.05
N GLN A 32 -14.61 -44.24 -5.38
CA GLN A 32 -13.54 -43.75 -6.27
C GLN A 32 -13.49 -42.21 -6.30
N VAL A 33 -14.65 -41.55 -6.32
CA VAL A 33 -14.77 -40.09 -6.31
C VAL A 33 -14.35 -39.51 -4.95
N LEU A 34 -14.76 -40.12 -3.85
CA LEU A 34 -14.30 -39.73 -2.51
C LEU A 34 -12.80 -39.97 -2.34
N LEU A 35 -12.26 -41.09 -2.81
CA LEU A 35 -10.81 -41.34 -2.81
C LEU A 35 -10.05 -40.29 -3.64
N GLN A 36 -10.54 -39.93 -4.83
CA GLN A 36 -9.95 -38.86 -5.64
C GLN A 36 -10.00 -37.50 -4.91
N LYS A 37 -11.13 -37.15 -4.31
CA LYS A 37 -11.27 -35.95 -3.49
C LYS A 37 -10.31 -35.94 -2.29
N VAL A 38 -10.17 -37.05 -1.55
CA VAL A 38 -9.25 -37.13 -0.41
C VAL A 38 -7.80 -37.00 -0.88
N ILE A 39 -7.42 -37.61 -2.00
CA ILE A 39 -6.08 -37.43 -2.59
C ILE A 39 -5.85 -35.96 -2.99
N GLU A 40 -6.84 -35.30 -3.58
CA GLU A 40 -6.75 -33.88 -3.93
C GLU A 40 -6.69 -32.96 -2.71
N ALA A 41 -7.55 -33.18 -1.72
CA ALA A 41 -7.63 -32.39 -0.49
C ALA A 41 -6.39 -32.59 0.40
N VAL A 42 -5.89 -33.81 0.58
CA VAL A 42 -4.63 -34.07 1.32
C VAL A 42 -3.43 -33.45 0.59
N ARG A 43 -3.41 -33.46 -0.75
CA ARG A 43 -2.39 -32.74 -1.52
C ARG A 43 -2.52 -31.22 -1.32
N ALA A 44 -3.72 -30.65 -1.41
CA ALA A 44 -3.94 -29.22 -1.22
C ALA A 44 -3.64 -28.77 0.22
N GLU A 45 -3.99 -29.59 1.21
CA GLU A 45 -3.63 -29.40 2.62
C GLU A 45 -2.11 -29.43 2.80
N GLN A 46 -1.40 -30.36 2.16
CA GLN A 46 0.07 -30.40 2.15
C GLN A 46 0.69 -29.21 1.40
N GLU A 47 0.18 -28.82 0.23
CA GLU A 47 0.68 -27.67 -0.55
C GLU A 47 0.48 -26.35 0.23
N HIS A 48 -0.69 -26.16 0.85
CA HIS A 48 -0.95 -25.01 1.71
C HIS A 48 -0.22 -25.08 3.04
N ARG A 49 0.02 -26.26 3.63
CA ARG A 49 0.84 -26.44 4.84
C ARG A 49 2.32 -26.21 4.57
N ILE A 50 2.83 -26.55 3.39
CA ILE A 50 4.19 -26.14 2.96
C ILE A 50 4.25 -24.63 2.82
N ALA A 51 3.35 -24.02 2.03
CA ALA A 51 3.34 -22.57 1.83
C ALA A 51 3.10 -21.76 3.12
N LEU A 52 2.38 -22.34 4.09
CA LEU A 52 2.23 -21.83 5.45
C LEU A 52 3.55 -21.96 6.23
N SER A 53 4.13 -23.16 6.30
CA SER A 53 5.40 -23.43 7.00
C SER A 53 6.55 -22.59 6.45
N GLU A 54 6.62 -22.36 5.14
CA GLU A 54 7.59 -21.49 4.47
C GLU A 54 7.42 -20.01 4.87
N LEU A 55 6.20 -19.59 5.24
CA LEU A 55 5.95 -18.29 5.86
C LEU A 55 6.21 -18.30 7.37
N GLU A 56 5.84 -19.34 8.11
CA GLU A 56 6.02 -19.45 9.57
C GLU A 56 7.50 -19.56 9.98
N ASP A 57 8.32 -20.26 9.19
CA ASP A 57 9.78 -20.24 9.31
C ASP A 57 10.36 -18.81 9.11
N SER A 58 9.57 -17.88 8.53
CA SER A 58 9.90 -16.45 8.39
C SER A 58 9.08 -15.50 9.31
N ILE A 59 8.02 -15.98 9.98
CA ILE A 59 7.04 -15.21 10.77
C ILE A 59 6.74 -15.99 12.05
N ARG A 60 7.48 -15.69 13.13
CA ARG A 60 7.60 -16.58 14.30
C ARG A 60 6.85 -16.12 15.57
N GLU A 61 6.16 -14.98 15.54
CA GLU A 61 5.63 -14.32 16.76
C GLU A 61 4.16 -13.83 16.63
N SER A 62 3.53 -14.02 15.48
CA SER A 62 2.31 -13.27 15.09
C SER A 62 0.96 -13.98 15.34
N GLU A 63 0.96 -15.21 15.85
CA GLU A 63 -0.25 -16.04 15.91
C GLU A 63 -1.24 -15.61 17.00
N LEU A 64 -0.70 -15.29 18.18
CA LEU A 64 -1.49 -15.12 19.40
C LEU A 64 -2.43 -13.92 19.33
N GLU A 65 -2.01 -12.82 18.72
CA GLU A 65 -2.82 -11.60 18.68
C GLU A 65 -4.11 -11.80 17.87
N ILE A 66 -4.01 -12.49 16.72
CA ILE A 66 -5.14 -12.77 15.84
C ILE A 66 -6.14 -13.71 16.51
N GLU A 67 -5.67 -14.79 17.15
CA GLU A 67 -6.54 -15.68 17.93
C GLU A 67 -7.30 -14.93 19.02
N THR A 68 -6.65 -13.98 19.71
CA THR A 68 -7.34 -13.18 20.72
C THR A 68 -8.36 -12.19 20.14
N TRP A 69 -8.24 -11.78 18.87
CA TRP A 69 -9.23 -10.94 18.16
C TRP A 69 -10.38 -11.75 17.55
N GLU A 70 -10.10 -12.93 17.00
CA GLU A 70 -11.13 -13.87 16.52
C GLU A 70 -12.09 -14.29 17.65
N VAL A 71 -11.57 -14.42 18.87
CA VAL A 71 -12.37 -14.67 20.09
C VAL A 71 -13.11 -13.40 20.59
N ASP A 72 -12.64 -12.19 20.29
CA ASP A 72 -13.18 -10.93 20.80
C ASP A 72 -12.99 -9.76 19.82
N HIS A 73 -14.02 -9.52 19.01
CA HIS A 73 -14.04 -8.47 17.99
C HIS A 73 -14.17 -7.03 18.56
N THR A 74 -14.11 -6.83 19.89
CA THR A 74 -14.04 -5.47 20.47
C THR A 74 -12.60 -4.92 20.50
N LYS A 75 -11.61 -5.77 20.23
CA LYS A 75 -10.19 -5.43 20.11
C LYS A 75 -9.89 -4.71 18.79
N PRO A 76 -8.79 -3.92 18.71
CA PRO A 76 -8.41 -3.22 17.48
C PRO A 76 -8.32 -4.19 16.30
N ASN A 77 -8.89 -3.77 15.17
CA ASN A 77 -9.01 -4.58 13.96
C ASN A 77 -7.64 -4.71 13.24
N PRO A 78 -7.06 -5.92 13.10
CA PRO A 78 -5.79 -6.11 12.37
C PRO A 78 -5.85 -5.74 10.88
N PHE A 79 -7.04 -5.43 10.33
CA PHE A 79 -7.26 -5.26 8.90
C PHE A 79 -7.46 -3.80 8.42
N GLU A 80 -7.33 -2.78 9.28
CA GLU A 80 -7.56 -1.38 8.89
C GLU A 80 -6.43 -0.80 8.01
N ARG A 81 -6.71 0.28 7.25
CA ARG A 81 -5.77 0.91 6.29
C ARG A 81 -5.95 2.42 6.23
N HIS A 82 -4.86 3.18 6.36
CA HIS A 82 -4.88 4.65 6.25
C HIS A 82 -4.26 5.11 4.93
N ILE A 83 -5.06 5.81 4.13
CA ILE A 83 -4.71 6.48 2.85
C ILE A 83 -4.56 7.98 3.12
N ILE A 84 -3.72 8.73 2.41
CA ILE A 84 -3.47 10.16 2.71
C ILE A 84 -4.80 10.95 2.79
N ALA A 85 -5.68 10.72 1.82
CA ALA A 85 -6.99 11.37 1.75
C ALA A 85 -7.94 11.00 2.90
N ALA A 86 -7.80 9.80 3.48
CA ALA A 86 -8.58 9.39 4.66
C ALA A 86 -8.10 10.15 5.91
N VAL A 87 -6.78 10.24 6.12
CA VAL A 87 -6.18 11.02 7.22
C VAL A 87 -6.50 12.52 7.08
N GLN A 88 -6.44 13.08 5.87
CA GLN A 88 -6.85 14.48 5.63
C GLN A 88 -8.34 14.71 5.97
N LEU A 89 -9.21 13.74 5.65
CA LEU A 89 -10.64 13.76 5.97
C LEU A 89 -10.91 13.58 7.48
N GLU A 90 -10.05 12.87 8.21
CA GLU A 90 -10.11 12.75 9.68
C GLU A 90 -9.64 14.02 10.37
N LEU A 91 -8.51 14.59 9.95
CA LEU A 91 -7.96 15.84 10.49
C LEU A 91 -8.90 17.03 10.24
N THR A 92 -9.50 17.15 9.05
CA THR A 92 -10.49 18.21 8.78
C THR A 92 -11.80 18.03 9.55
N LYS A 93 -12.22 16.78 9.84
CA LYS A 93 -13.32 16.49 10.79
C LYS A 93 -12.96 16.79 12.25
N GLN A 94 -11.68 16.75 12.62
CA GLN A 94 -11.23 17.15 13.95
C GLN A 94 -11.21 18.68 14.05
N ASP A 95 -10.60 19.38 13.08
CA ASP A 95 -10.55 20.84 13.02
C ASP A 95 -11.95 21.48 13.07
N THR A 96 -12.93 20.92 12.36
CA THR A 96 -14.32 21.40 12.40
C THR A 96 -14.97 21.24 13.77
N LYS A 97 -14.68 20.15 14.50
CA LYS A 97 -15.16 19.97 15.88
C LYS A 97 -14.47 20.90 16.86
N GLU A 98 -13.15 21.09 16.75
CA GLU A 98 -12.43 22.01 17.63
C GLU A 98 -12.90 23.46 17.42
N LEU A 99 -13.36 23.81 16.22
CA LEU A 99 -14.06 25.08 15.92
C LEU A 99 -15.48 25.14 16.52
N GLU A 100 -16.29 24.08 16.38
CA GLU A 100 -17.64 24.01 16.96
C GLU A 100 -17.65 24.05 18.51
N ASP A 101 -16.69 23.37 19.14
CA ASP A 101 -16.47 23.37 20.59
C ASP A 101 -15.83 24.68 21.12
N GLY A 102 -15.41 25.59 20.23
CA GLY A 102 -14.76 26.87 20.58
C GLY A 102 -13.33 26.73 21.14
N ASN A 103 -12.69 25.57 20.99
CA ASN A 103 -11.33 25.29 21.48
C ASN A 103 -10.24 25.65 20.46
N ALA A 104 -10.57 25.74 19.16
CA ALA A 104 -9.64 26.05 18.09
C ALA A 104 -9.22 27.53 18.09
N VAL A 105 -7.95 27.80 18.37
CA VAL A 105 -7.33 29.11 18.15
C VAL A 105 -6.79 29.17 16.71
N SER A 106 -7.69 29.31 15.74
CA SER A 106 -7.32 29.55 14.34
C SER A 106 -6.69 30.94 14.20
N LEU A 107 -5.37 30.98 13.97
CA LEU A 107 -4.63 32.22 13.82
C LEU A 107 -4.85 32.87 12.43
N HIS A 108 -5.11 32.05 11.40
CA HIS A 108 -5.46 32.50 10.05
C HIS A 108 -6.95 32.27 9.75
N SER A 109 -7.57 33.17 8.98
CA SER A 109 -9.03 33.15 8.72
C SER A 109 -9.50 32.00 7.82
N GLU A 110 -8.60 31.37 7.06
CA GLU A 110 -8.94 30.39 6.01
C GLU A 110 -8.08 29.12 6.04
N VAL A 111 -7.03 29.06 6.88
CA VAL A 111 -6.03 27.98 6.85
C VAL A 111 -5.82 27.43 8.25
N SER A 112 -6.21 26.16 8.43
CA SER A 112 -5.97 25.39 9.65
C SER A 112 -4.52 24.89 9.74
N CYS A 113 -4.14 24.50 10.96
CA CYS A 113 -2.91 23.81 11.31
C CYS A 113 -2.65 22.57 10.43
N SER A 114 -3.69 21.76 10.17
CA SER A 114 -3.63 20.58 9.30
C SER A 114 -3.36 20.93 7.84
N ILE A 115 -4.06 21.94 7.32
CA ILE A 115 -3.96 22.43 5.94
C ILE A 115 -2.59 23.06 5.68
N LEU A 116 -2.03 23.80 6.65
CA LEU A 116 -0.68 24.35 6.57
C LEU A 116 0.37 23.25 6.43
N ILE A 117 0.20 22.14 7.15
CA ILE A 117 1.10 20.99 7.08
C ILE A 117 0.93 20.24 5.75
N SER A 118 -0.30 19.95 5.31
CA SER A 118 -0.51 19.22 4.06
C SER A 118 0.00 20.00 2.86
N THR A 119 -0.33 21.29 2.75
CA THR A 119 0.20 22.16 1.68
C THR A 119 1.73 22.25 1.71
N GLY A 120 2.37 22.21 2.88
CA GLY A 120 3.83 22.13 2.99
C GLY A 120 4.42 20.81 2.49
N ILE A 121 3.70 19.70 2.57
CA ILE A 121 4.08 18.40 1.99
C ILE A 121 3.87 18.41 0.47
N ASP A 122 2.80 19.04 -0.01
CA ASP A 122 2.52 19.19 -1.44
C ASP A 122 3.57 20.10 -2.13
N LEU A 123 4.03 21.16 -1.46
CA LEU A 123 5.11 22.02 -1.94
C LEU A 123 6.47 21.31 -1.99
N GLU A 124 6.78 20.46 -1.01
CA GLU A 124 7.97 19.59 -1.05
C GLU A 124 7.91 18.63 -2.24
N HIS A 125 6.74 18.03 -2.51
CA HIS A 125 6.55 17.21 -3.71
C HIS A 125 6.74 18.05 -4.99
N ALA A 126 6.20 19.26 -5.06
CA ALA A 126 6.36 20.15 -6.23
C ALA A 126 7.83 20.51 -6.48
N GLN A 127 8.62 20.79 -5.44
CA GLN A 127 10.07 20.97 -5.53
C GLN A 127 10.75 19.73 -6.11
N CYS A 128 10.51 18.53 -5.54
CA CYS A 128 11.11 17.29 -6.03
C CYS A 128 10.72 16.96 -7.48
N GLN A 129 9.49 17.29 -7.89
CA GLN A 129 9.06 17.09 -9.28
C GLN A 129 9.72 18.09 -10.23
N LEU A 130 9.87 19.36 -9.84
CA LEU A 130 10.57 20.36 -10.64
C LEU A 130 12.04 19.97 -10.86
N CYS A 131 12.73 19.46 -9.83
CA CYS A 131 14.07 18.89 -9.95
C CYS A 131 14.13 17.71 -10.94
N ALA A 132 13.11 16.85 -10.95
CA ALA A 132 13.03 15.73 -11.91
C ALA A 132 12.79 16.24 -13.34
N ASP A 133 11.83 17.14 -13.55
CA ASP A 133 11.55 17.77 -14.84
C ASP A 133 12.78 18.52 -15.39
N ALA A 134 13.53 19.20 -14.52
CA ALA A 134 14.79 19.87 -14.85
C ALA A 134 15.95 18.89 -15.13
N GLY A 135 15.97 17.72 -14.48
CA GLY A 135 16.91 16.63 -14.78
C GLY A 135 16.62 15.89 -16.09
N LEU A 136 15.36 15.88 -16.53
CA LEU A 136 14.92 15.34 -17.82
C LEU A 136 15.21 16.29 -19.01
N LEU A 137 15.64 17.53 -18.75
CA LEU A 137 16.15 18.41 -19.80
C LEU A 137 17.49 17.88 -20.33
N GLY A 138 17.47 17.40 -21.58
CA GLY A 138 18.70 17.10 -22.33
C GLY A 138 19.57 18.35 -22.57
N GLN A 139 20.80 18.14 -23.03
CA GLN A 139 21.82 19.18 -23.21
C GLN A 139 21.40 20.38 -24.09
N HIS A 140 20.36 20.21 -24.92
CA HIS A 140 19.73 21.27 -25.71
C HIS A 140 18.21 21.28 -25.46
N PRO A 141 17.74 21.98 -24.41
CA PRO A 141 16.31 22.17 -24.17
C PRO A 141 15.65 22.99 -25.28
N THR A 142 14.38 22.73 -25.57
CA THR A 142 13.56 23.63 -26.40
C THR A 142 13.16 24.86 -25.59
N ASP A 143 13.12 26.05 -26.19
CA ASP A 143 12.67 27.30 -25.55
C ASP A 143 11.32 27.16 -24.82
N THR A 144 10.41 26.33 -25.35
CA THR A 144 9.12 26.01 -24.72
C THR A 144 9.27 25.21 -23.42
N GLN A 145 10.23 24.28 -23.35
CA GLN A 145 10.54 23.48 -22.17
C GLN A 145 11.27 24.31 -21.11
N GLN A 146 12.18 25.19 -21.54
CA GLN A 146 12.78 26.19 -20.64
C GLN A 146 11.70 27.10 -20.06
N THR A 147 10.77 27.58 -20.90
CA THR A 147 9.64 28.42 -20.47
C THR A 147 8.73 27.69 -19.49
N SER A 148 8.40 26.42 -19.70
CA SER A 148 7.54 25.66 -18.78
C SER A 148 8.21 25.42 -17.42
N ILE A 149 9.53 25.17 -17.37
CA ILE A 149 10.25 24.98 -16.11
C ILE A 149 10.49 26.32 -15.39
N LEU A 150 10.76 27.40 -16.12
CA LEU A 150 10.84 28.75 -15.54
C LEU A 150 9.47 29.24 -15.00
N THR A 151 8.37 28.95 -15.70
CA THR A 151 7.02 29.29 -15.20
C THR A 151 6.61 28.43 -14.01
N HIS A 152 6.92 27.12 -14.01
CA HIS A 152 6.73 26.26 -12.84
C HIS A 152 7.55 26.77 -11.64
N SER A 153 8.82 27.13 -11.85
CA SER A 153 9.72 27.65 -10.80
C SER A 153 9.22 28.97 -10.21
N ASN A 154 8.85 29.94 -11.05
CA ASN A 154 8.29 31.21 -10.59
C ASN A 154 6.94 31.04 -9.86
N THR A 155 6.10 30.10 -10.31
CA THR A 155 4.82 29.78 -9.65
C THR A 155 5.07 29.15 -8.27
N LEU A 156 6.02 28.21 -8.19
CA LEU A 156 6.43 27.55 -6.96
C LEU A 156 7.03 28.54 -5.96
N LEU A 157 7.87 29.49 -6.41
CA LEU A 157 8.36 30.59 -5.58
C LEU A 157 7.22 31.41 -4.96
N CYS A 158 6.24 31.84 -5.77
CA CYS A 158 5.10 32.61 -5.27
C CYS A 158 4.26 31.83 -4.24
N HIS A 159 4.09 30.52 -4.42
CA HIS A 159 3.42 29.67 -3.43
C HIS A 159 4.25 29.45 -2.16
N ILE A 160 5.57 29.32 -2.26
CA ILE A 160 6.48 29.24 -1.10
C ILE A 160 6.49 30.56 -0.32
N ASP A 161 6.56 31.71 -0.99
CA ASP A 161 6.49 33.03 -0.36
C ASP A 161 5.16 33.21 0.39
N ALA A 162 4.02 32.87 -0.25
CA ALA A 162 2.70 32.93 0.40
C ALA A 162 2.57 31.95 1.58
N TRP A 163 3.04 30.70 1.42
CA TRP A 163 3.00 29.68 2.48
C TRP A 163 3.90 30.05 3.66
N THR A 164 5.09 30.61 3.42
CA THR A 164 5.99 31.03 4.51
C THR A 164 5.44 32.20 5.31
N MET A 165 4.67 33.12 4.73
CA MET A 165 3.95 34.14 5.51
C MET A 165 3.01 33.50 6.53
N ILE A 166 2.18 32.54 6.11
CA ILE A 166 1.28 31.80 7.01
C ILE A 166 2.07 30.91 7.99
N GLN A 167 3.20 30.34 7.55
CA GLN A 167 4.10 29.56 8.41
C GLN A 167 4.62 30.39 9.59
N THR A 168 5.04 31.65 9.38
CA THR A 168 5.54 32.49 10.49
C THR A 168 4.50 32.81 11.56
N LEU A 169 3.21 32.77 11.22
CA LEU A 169 2.11 32.99 12.14
C LEU A 169 1.90 31.80 13.09
N TYR A 170 2.00 30.57 12.58
CA TYR A 170 1.89 29.34 13.37
C TYR A 170 3.23 28.87 13.96
N MET A 171 4.37 29.31 13.43
CA MET A 171 5.71 28.90 13.84
C MET A 171 6.68 30.11 13.88
N PRO A 172 6.55 31.04 14.85
CA PRO A 172 7.35 32.27 14.89
C PRO A 172 8.87 32.03 15.00
N SER A 173 9.30 30.87 15.49
CA SER A 173 10.70 30.43 15.51
C SER A 173 11.29 30.23 14.10
N VAL A 174 10.49 29.91 13.09
CA VAL A 174 10.93 29.84 11.67
C VAL A 174 11.52 31.17 11.23
N ALA A 175 10.85 32.28 11.58
CA ALA A 175 11.28 33.62 11.16
C ALA A 175 12.70 33.93 11.64
N ASN A 176 13.03 33.55 12.87
CA ASN A 176 14.37 33.73 13.45
C ASN A 176 15.42 32.83 12.77
N LEU A 177 15.08 31.59 12.42
CA LEU A 177 16.00 30.70 11.69
C LEU A 177 16.26 31.18 10.26
N ARG A 178 15.23 31.66 9.55
CA ARG A 178 15.39 32.28 8.21
C ARG A 178 16.20 33.58 8.31
N ALA A 179 15.98 34.41 9.33
CA ALA A 179 16.73 35.64 9.56
C ALA A 179 18.22 35.38 9.86
N ASN A 180 18.53 34.40 10.74
CA ASN A 180 19.91 34.02 11.05
C ASN A 180 20.64 33.52 9.79
N ARG A 181 20.00 32.68 8.98
CA ARG A 181 20.61 32.18 7.74
C ARG A 181 20.86 33.27 6.69
N LEU A 182 20.02 34.30 6.64
CA LEU A 182 20.25 35.50 5.81
C LEU A 182 21.46 36.32 6.31
N ILE A 183 21.76 36.28 7.61
CA ILE A 183 22.97 36.88 8.19
C ILE A 183 24.20 36.02 7.87
N ASP A 184 24.13 34.70 8.06
CA ASP A 184 25.22 33.77 7.74
C ASP A 184 25.67 33.92 6.28
N LEU A 185 24.72 33.92 5.33
CA LEU A 185 24.96 34.14 3.90
C LEU A 185 25.58 35.51 3.57
N SER A 186 25.45 36.52 4.44
CA SER A 186 26.10 37.82 4.28
C SER A 186 27.50 37.89 4.90
N SER A 187 27.94 36.84 5.60
CA SER A 187 29.24 36.78 6.30
C SER A 187 30.39 36.34 5.40
N ASP A 188 30.13 35.46 4.43
CA ASP A 188 31.15 34.92 3.52
C ASP A 188 31.62 35.93 2.46
N ASP A 189 30.82 36.97 2.17
CA ASP A 189 31.13 38.04 1.20
C ASP A 189 32.16 39.08 1.71
N ASN A 190 32.93 38.74 2.75
CA ASN A 190 33.96 39.59 3.37
C ASN A 190 35.26 39.72 2.53
N ASN A 191 35.15 39.97 1.22
CA ASN A 191 36.31 40.34 0.39
C ASN A 191 36.01 41.37 -0.71
N ASN A 192 35.80 42.62 -0.27
CA ASN A 192 35.92 43.92 -0.97
C ASN A 192 34.65 44.66 -1.44
N ASN A 193 34.67 45.97 -1.14
CA ASN A 193 33.91 47.08 -1.74
C ASN A 193 32.39 47.20 -1.53
N SER A 194 32.04 47.70 -0.34
CA SER A 194 31.38 49.02 -0.18
C SER A 194 30.31 49.43 -1.23
N GLY A 195 29.06 49.06 -0.98
CA GLY A 195 27.89 49.67 -1.62
C GLY A 195 26.60 48.96 -1.21
N CYS A 196 25.85 49.54 -0.25
CA CYS A 196 24.70 48.90 0.43
C CYS A 196 23.74 48.14 -0.52
N PRO A 197 23.81 46.80 -0.57
CA PRO A 197 22.78 45.98 -1.19
C PRO A 197 21.66 45.79 -0.15
N LYS A 198 20.41 46.02 -0.54
CA LYS A 198 19.30 45.46 0.25
C LYS A 198 19.34 43.94 0.06
N PRO A 199 19.32 43.11 1.11
CA PRO A 199 19.30 41.66 0.94
C PRO A 199 18.02 41.27 0.21
N ASN A 200 18.17 40.77 -1.03
CA ASN A 200 17.07 40.20 -1.79
C ASN A 200 16.90 38.74 -1.32
N PRO A 201 15.80 38.38 -0.64
CA PRO A 201 15.73 37.10 0.08
C PRO A 201 15.80 35.88 -0.83
N ASN A 202 15.35 36.00 -2.09
CA ASN A 202 15.15 34.88 -3.00
C ASN A 202 16.19 34.92 -4.15
N SER A 203 17.46 34.66 -3.82
CA SER A 203 18.55 34.50 -4.80
C SER A 203 19.00 33.04 -5.03
N GLY A 204 18.43 32.08 -4.30
CA GLY A 204 18.55 30.65 -4.60
C GLY A 204 17.47 30.20 -5.59
N LYS A 205 17.61 29.01 -6.19
CA LYS A 205 16.54 28.43 -7.01
C LYS A 205 15.36 28.01 -6.12
N ALA A 206 14.16 27.92 -6.70
CA ALA A 206 12.99 27.35 -6.04
C ALA A 206 13.24 25.93 -5.46
N GLU A 207 14.12 25.19 -6.12
CA GLU A 207 14.60 23.84 -5.76
C GLU A 207 15.44 23.81 -4.48
N ASP A 208 16.23 24.87 -4.22
CA ASP A 208 17.20 24.95 -3.12
C ASP A 208 16.59 25.52 -1.82
N LEU A 209 15.36 26.05 -1.89
CA LEU A 209 14.68 26.70 -0.77
C LEU A 209 14.18 25.68 0.26
N GLN A 210 14.86 25.59 1.41
CA GLN A 210 14.40 24.76 2.51
C GLN A 210 13.09 25.28 3.11
N LEU A 211 12.05 24.44 3.09
CA LEU A 211 10.71 24.75 3.60
C LEU A 211 10.66 24.84 5.15
N LEU A 212 11.67 24.32 5.87
CA LEU A 212 11.74 24.32 7.34
C LEU A 212 10.45 23.77 7.99
N LEU A 213 9.99 22.62 7.48
CA LEU A 213 8.79 21.93 7.97
C LEU A 213 8.97 21.55 9.47
N PRO A 214 7.89 21.38 10.26
CA PRO A 214 7.97 21.27 11.73
C PRO A 214 8.68 20.01 12.28
N SER A 215 9.36 19.22 11.46
CA SER A 215 10.37 18.26 11.90
C SER A 215 11.65 18.93 12.43
N GLU A 216 11.81 20.24 12.24
CA GLU A 216 12.97 21.02 12.70
C GLU A 216 12.62 21.93 13.90
N ILE A 217 11.35 21.98 14.32
CA ILE A 217 10.82 22.97 15.27
C ILE A 217 9.81 22.34 16.25
N CYS A 218 10.09 22.49 17.54
CA CYS A 218 9.46 21.74 18.63
C CYS A 218 8.06 22.25 19.05
N ASP A 219 7.06 22.28 18.15
CA ASP A 219 5.65 22.34 18.55
C ASP A 219 4.99 20.96 18.45
N HIS A 220 4.74 20.37 19.61
CA HIS A 220 4.16 19.03 19.77
C HIS A 220 2.74 18.88 19.20
N LYS A 221 1.97 19.97 19.00
CA LYS A 221 0.67 19.91 18.30
C LYS A 221 0.84 19.74 16.79
N LEU A 222 1.66 20.60 16.17
CA LEU A 222 1.99 20.53 14.75
C LEU A 222 2.63 19.18 14.38
N LEU A 223 3.51 18.68 15.24
CA LEU A 223 4.12 17.36 15.11
C LEU A 223 3.07 16.23 15.03
N LYS A 224 2.11 16.18 15.97
CA LYS A 224 1.06 15.14 15.99
C LYS A 224 0.19 15.11 14.74
N ILE A 225 -0.09 16.28 14.16
CA ILE A 225 -0.90 16.41 12.94
C ILE A 225 -0.09 15.98 11.68
N LYS A 226 1.22 16.23 11.67
CA LYS A 226 2.11 15.84 10.55
C LYS A 226 2.39 14.34 10.51
N TRP A 227 2.37 13.65 11.65
CA TRP A 227 2.66 12.22 11.76
C TRP A 227 1.78 11.32 10.87
N PRO A 228 0.44 11.25 11.03
CA PRO A 228 -0.38 10.34 10.26
C PRO A 228 -0.42 10.71 8.77
N LEU A 229 -0.24 12.00 8.43
CA LEU A 229 -0.10 12.46 7.04
C LEU A 229 1.15 11.88 6.37
N ARG A 230 2.30 11.86 7.07
CA ARG A 230 3.53 11.24 6.57
C ARG A 230 3.48 9.72 6.58
N LEU A 231 2.78 9.11 7.55
CA LEU A 231 2.59 7.66 7.63
C LEU A 231 1.75 7.17 6.43
N ALA A 232 0.60 7.79 6.20
CA ALA A 232 -0.19 7.51 5.01
C ALA A 232 0.55 7.85 3.70
N GLN A 233 1.40 8.90 3.68
CA GLN A 233 2.26 9.19 2.51
C GLN A 233 3.28 8.09 2.25
N ALA A 234 3.88 7.52 3.31
CA ALA A 234 4.72 6.34 3.21
C ALA A 234 3.91 5.20 2.61
N HIS A 235 2.83 4.74 3.23
CA HIS A 235 2.01 3.62 2.73
C HIS A 235 1.46 3.84 1.30
N ASP A 236 1.10 5.05 0.87
CA ASP A 236 0.61 5.31 -0.49
C ASP A 236 1.72 5.33 -1.56
N ALA A 237 2.90 5.89 -1.28
CA ALA A 237 4.07 5.72 -2.15
C ALA A 237 4.52 4.24 -2.17
N LEU A 238 4.42 3.62 -1.01
CA LEU A 238 4.78 2.25 -0.73
C LEU A 238 3.77 1.21 -1.23
N ASN A 239 2.62 1.63 -1.76
CA ASN A 239 1.82 0.78 -2.66
C ASN A 239 2.27 0.91 -4.13
N LYS A 240 2.78 2.08 -4.55
CA LYS A 240 3.04 2.40 -5.97
C LYS A 240 4.22 1.65 -6.58
N CYS A 241 5.45 1.73 -6.03
CA CYS A 241 6.57 0.90 -6.53
C CYS A 241 6.24 -0.59 -6.53
N ARG A 242 5.44 -1.09 -5.59
CA ARG A 242 5.02 -2.50 -5.51
C ARG A 242 4.16 -2.87 -6.71
N THR A 243 3.20 -2.01 -7.09
CA THR A 243 2.48 -2.16 -8.38
C THR A 243 3.41 -2.01 -9.59
N HIS A 244 4.39 -1.10 -9.56
CA HIS A 244 5.33 -0.91 -10.67
C HIS A 244 6.33 -2.07 -10.83
N ILE A 245 6.80 -2.70 -9.75
CA ILE A 245 7.66 -3.89 -9.76
C ILE A 245 6.90 -5.06 -10.40
N HIS A 246 5.63 -5.26 -10.04
CA HIS A 246 4.81 -6.31 -10.67
C HIS A 246 4.48 -6.01 -12.13
N LEU A 247 4.16 -4.76 -12.49
CA LEU A 247 3.95 -4.35 -13.88
C LEU A 247 5.23 -4.51 -14.72
N HIS A 248 6.39 -4.11 -14.19
CA HIS A 248 7.70 -4.30 -14.81
C HIS A 248 7.94 -5.76 -15.13
N GLN A 249 7.77 -6.64 -14.14
CA GLN A 249 8.00 -8.06 -14.29
C GLN A 249 7.02 -8.73 -15.26
N GLN A 250 5.75 -8.30 -15.29
CA GLN A 250 4.78 -8.73 -16.30
C GLN A 250 5.18 -8.28 -17.71
N LEU A 251 5.70 -7.06 -17.87
CA LEU A 251 6.22 -6.56 -19.14
C LEU A 251 7.50 -7.30 -19.58
N VAL A 252 8.39 -7.67 -18.65
CA VAL A 252 9.54 -8.56 -18.92
C VAL A 252 9.09 -9.95 -19.39
N GLN A 253 8.10 -10.55 -18.72
CA GLN A 253 7.54 -11.84 -19.14
C GLN A 253 6.89 -11.76 -20.53
N PHE A 254 6.08 -10.73 -20.78
CA PHE A 254 5.48 -10.48 -22.09
C PHE A 254 6.54 -10.29 -23.19
N LYS A 255 7.60 -9.50 -22.91
CA LYS A 255 8.74 -9.29 -23.82
C LYS A 255 9.37 -10.62 -24.25
N ASN A 256 9.59 -11.52 -23.29
CA ASN A 256 10.22 -12.82 -23.50
C ASN A 256 9.34 -13.79 -24.31
N ILE A 257 8.01 -13.64 -24.24
CA ILE A 257 7.05 -14.50 -24.97
C ILE A 257 6.80 -13.98 -26.40
N THR A 258 6.68 -12.67 -26.58
CA THR A 258 6.34 -12.06 -27.88
C THR A 258 7.58 -11.74 -28.74
N TYR A 259 8.80 -11.99 -28.22
CA TYR A 259 10.08 -11.68 -28.86
C TYR A 259 10.24 -10.19 -29.28
N VAL A 260 9.53 -9.29 -28.58
CA VAL A 260 9.54 -7.85 -28.88
C VAL A 260 10.84 -7.23 -28.35
N VAL A 261 11.64 -6.63 -29.23
CA VAL A 261 12.99 -6.14 -28.89
C VAL A 261 12.98 -5.03 -27.84
N ARG A 262 12.03 -4.08 -27.93
CA ARG A 262 11.83 -2.99 -26.96
C ARG A 262 10.35 -2.73 -26.73
N ILE A 263 9.99 -2.50 -25.48
CA ILE A 263 8.64 -2.11 -25.04
C ILE A 263 8.80 -0.75 -24.34
N PRO A 264 8.42 0.38 -24.95
CA PRO A 264 8.67 1.70 -24.38
C PRO A 264 7.89 1.97 -23.08
N THR A 265 6.84 1.19 -22.79
CA THR A 265 6.14 1.25 -21.50
C THR A 265 6.87 0.54 -20.37
N LEU A 266 7.92 -0.26 -20.65
CA LEU A 266 8.78 -0.81 -19.59
C LEU A 266 9.71 0.29 -19.07
N ASP A 267 10.37 1.00 -19.97
CA ASP A 267 11.22 2.16 -19.68
C ASP A 267 10.46 3.19 -18.78
N ALA A 268 9.20 3.49 -19.11
CA ALA A 268 8.34 4.39 -18.33
C ALA A 268 7.88 3.81 -16.98
N VAL A 269 7.83 2.48 -16.81
CA VAL A 269 7.49 1.84 -15.52
C VAL A 269 8.71 1.84 -14.59
N GLU A 270 9.93 1.71 -15.12
CA GLU A 270 11.18 1.91 -14.36
C GLU A 270 11.27 3.35 -13.83
N GLU A 271 10.94 4.34 -14.67
CA GLU A 271 10.84 5.75 -14.27
C GLU A 271 9.79 5.98 -13.17
N CYS A 272 8.57 5.43 -13.31
CA CYS A 272 7.52 5.51 -12.29
C CYS A 272 7.91 4.81 -10.96
N LEU A 273 8.72 3.75 -11.02
CA LEU A 273 9.27 3.08 -9.85
C LEU A 273 10.24 4.00 -9.11
N VAL A 274 11.20 4.62 -9.79
CA VAL A 274 12.15 5.59 -9.19
C VAL A 274 11.41 6.79 -8.58
N ILE A 275 10.40 7.33 -9.27
CA ILE A 275 9.56 8.44 -8.78
C ILE A 275 8.76 8.03 -7.53
N SER A 276 8.34 6.77 -7.43
CA SER A 276 7.58 6.28 -6.28
C SER A 276 8.51 5.95 -5.09
N HIS A 277 9.71 5.42 -5.35
CA HIS A 277 10.68 5.05 -4.31
C HIS A 277 11.28 6.30 -3.65
N THR A 278 11.59 7.33 -4.44
CA THR A 278 12.03 8.63 -3.90
C THR A 278 10.96 9.27 -3.01
N LYS A 279 9.66 9.19 -3.36
CA LYS A 279 8.56 9.65 -2.51
C LYS A 279 8.45 8.87 -1.20
N TYR A 280 8.60 7.54 -1.24
CA TYR A 280 8.65 6.73 -0.02
C TYR A 280 9.85 7.12 0.85
N SER A 281 11.05 7.24 0.28
CA SER A 281 12.26 7.64 1.01
C SER A 281 12.12 9.01 1.68
N CYS A 282 11.50 10.00 1.03
CA CYS A 282 11.24 11.31 1.64
C CYS A 282 10.18 11.24 2.76
N ALA A 283 9.09 10.50 2.57
CA ALA A 283 8.09 10.27 3.62
C ALA A 283 8.70 9.55 4.85
N GLN A 284 9.53 8.53 4.62
CA GLN A 284 10.22 7.77 5.67
C GLN A 284 11.23 8.62 6.43
N LYS A 285 12.04 9.43 5.75
CA LYS A 285 12.94 10.42 6.41
C LYS A 285 12.15 11.41 7.26
N ALA A 286 11.00 11.88 6.77
CA ALA A 286 10.14 12.76 7.53
C ALA A 286 9.54 12.05 8.77
N LEU A 287 9.12 10.79 8.68
CA LEU A 287 8.68 10.00 9.83
C LEU A 287 9.79 9.84 10.87
N ILE A 288 11.00 9.47 10.46
CA ILE A 288 12.16 9.33 11.36
C ILE A 288 12.49 10.64 12.09
N ALA A 289 12.36 11.79 11.41
CA ALA A 289 12.54 13.09 12.05
C ALA A 289 11.41 13.45 13.03
N LEU A 290 10.21 12.89 12.86
CA LEU A 290 9.04 13.14 13.71
C LEU A 290 8.94 12.17 14.90
N SER A 291 9.34 10.90 14.74
CA SER A 291 9.27 9.90 15.81
C SER A 291 10.15 10.28 17.00
N ASN A 292 11.31 10.89 16.73
CA ASN A 292 12.20 11.55 17.70
C ASN A 292 11.50 12.61 18.60
N HIS A 293 10.26 12.99 18.29
CA HIS A 293 9.49 14.02 18.99
C HIS A 293 8.04 13.58 19.33
N LEU A 294 7.67 12.30 19.11
CA LEU A 294 6.26 11.83 19.11
C LEU A 294 5.95 10.41 19.59
N ASP A 295 6.92 9.49 19.63
CA ASP A 295 6.78 8.17 20.30
C ASP A 295 5.65 7.20 19.79
N HIS A 296 5.51 6.95 18.46
CA HIS A 296 4.42 6.10 17.86
C HIS A 296 4.85 5.11 16.73
N VAL A 297 4.03 4.05 16.45
CA VAL A 297 4.35 2.84 15.60
C VAL A 297 3.10 2.12 14.96
N ASP A 298 3.18 1.79 13.64
CA ASP A 298 2.66 0.68 12.73
C ASP A 298 1.15 0.24 12.48
N PHE A 299 0.93 -0.63 11.44
CA PHE A 299 -0.24 -0.86 10.50
C PHE A 299 -0.26 -2.33 9.89
N THR A 300 -1.11 -2.94 8.97
CA THR A 300 -2.44 -2.82 8.26
C THR A 300 -2.98 -4.25 7.83
N GLY A 301 -4.20 -4.50 7.26
CA GLY A 301 -4.52 -5.84 6.67
C GLY A 301 -5.73 -6.23 5.72
N GLN A 302 -6.02 -7.56 5.47
CA GLN A 302 -7.22 -8.20 4.77
C GLN A 302 -7.26 -9.79 4.63
N SER A 303 -8.22 -10.44 3.90
CA SER A 303 -8.47 -11.94 3.79
C SER A 303 -8.71 -12.56 2.34
N GLN A 304 -8.62 -13.91 2.07
CA GLN A 304 -8.45 -14.51 0.68
C GLN A 304 -8.44 -16.10 0.44
N GLY A 305 -9.55 -16.85 0.58
CA GLY A 305 -9.53 -18.33 0.85
C GLY A 305 -9.31 -19.45 -0.21
N ARG A 306 -9.28 -19.25 -1.54
CA ARG A 306 -8.98 -20.34 -2.54
C ARG A 306 -7.72 -20.09 -3.38
N THR A 307 -7.00 -19.02 -3.06
CA THR A 307 -5.83 -18.56 -3.80
C THR A 307 -4.60 -19.35 -3.34
N ILE A 308 -3.97 -20.11 -4.25
CA ILE A 308 -2.58 -20.54 -4.05
C ILE A 308 -1.74 -19.26 -3.90
N MET A 309 -0.89 -19.19 -2.88
CA MET A 309 -0.06 -18.01 -2.64
C MET A 309 0.70 -17.65 -3.92
N SER A 310 0.56 -16.40 -4.39
CA SER A 310 1.19 -16.01 -5.64
C SER A 310 2.70 -16.13 -5.53
N TRP A 311 3.36 -16.62 -6.59
CA TRP A 311 4.79 -16.93 -6.57
C TRP A 311 5.68 -15.74 -6.11
N ILE A 312 5.19 -14.50 -6.26
CA ILE A 312 5.73 -13.26 -5.69
C ILE A 312 6.09 -13.39 -4.19
N TRP A 313 5.21 -14.00 -3.40
CA TRP A 313 5.40 -14.18 -1.96
C TRP A 313 6.18 -15.47 -1.63
N LEU A 314 6.26 -16.41 -2.59
CA LEU A 314 7.09 -17.62 -2.49
C LEU A 314 8.55 -17.39 -2.92
N THR A 315 8.85 -16.30 -3.64
CA THR A 315 10.23 -15.98 -4.03
C THR A 315 11.01 -15.33 -2.90
N HIS A 316 12.04 -16.04 -2.43
CA HIS A 316 13.14 -15.44 -1.69
C HIS A 316 13.75 -14.27 -2.48
N GLY A 317 13.70 -13.07 -1.90
CA GLY A 317 14.40 -11.87 -2.41
C GLY A 317 13.66 -11.09 -3.50
N ILE A 318 12.71 -10.24 -3.10
CA ILE A 318 12.20 -9.12 -3.92
C ILE A 318 12.86 -7.81 -3.45
N SER A 319 13.22 -6.91 -4.37
CA SER A 319 13.85 -5.63 -4.03
C SER A 319 12.89 -4.73 -3.25
N ASN A 320 13.41 -4.13 -2.18
CA ASN A 320 12.60 -3.64 -1.07
C ASN A 320 12.25 -2.14 -1.17
N ASP A 321 12.34 -1.55 -2.37
CA ASP A 321 11.96 -0.16 -2.69
C ASP A 321 10.55 0.18 -2.18
N ASN A 322 9.68 -0.83 -2.04
CA ASN A 322 8.48 -0.83 -1.22
C ASN A 322 8.48 -2.01 -0.22
N ALA A 323 8.96 -1.78 1.01
CA ALA A 323 9.10 -2.78 2.08
C ALA A 323 7.94 -2.94 3.08
N GLU A 324 7.45 -1.85 3.69
CA GLU A 324 6.61 -1.87 4.92
C GLU A 324 5.32 -2.69 4.76
N SER A 325 4.32 -2.23 3.99
CA SER A 325 3.19 -3.06 3.56
C SER A 325 3.52 -4.13 2.50
N LEU A 326 4.79 -4.56 2.36
CA LEU A 326 5.20 -5.85 1.77
C LEU A 326 5.28 -6.85 2.92
N GLN A 327 5.80 -6.41 4.07
CA GLN A 327 5.68 -7.06 5.36
C GLN A 327 4.22 -7.09 5.84
N ASP A 328 3.45 -5.99 5.79
CA ASP A 328 2.00 -6.07 6.08
C ASP A 328 1.31 -7.00 5.07
N MET A 329 1.68 -6.95 3.78
CA MET A 329 1.13 -7.90 2.80
C MET A 329 1.54 -9.34 3.11
N LEU A 330 2.77 -9.63 3.57
CA LEU A 330 3.20 -10.95 3.99
C LEU A 330 2.46 -11.42 5.25
N HIS A 331 2.27 -10.55 6.25
CA HIS A 331 1.44 -10.82 7.42
C HIS A 331 0.01 -11.16 7.00
N VAL A 332 -0.55 -10.35 6.12
CA VAL A 332 -1.90 -10.51 5.59
C VAL A 332 -2.04 -11.77 4.74
N GLU A 333 -1.09 -12.05 3.86
CA GLU A 333 -1.01 -13.27 3.06
C GLU A 333 -0.72 -14.51 3.91
N TRP A 334 -0.08 -14.35 5.07
CA TRP A 334 0.04 -15.37 6.12
C TRP A 334 -1.28 -15.60 6.86
N CYS A 335 -2.00 -14.56 7.30
CA CYS A 335 -3.35 -14.69 7.86
C CYS A 335 -4.27 -15.44 6.87
N LYS A 336 -4.14 -15.10 5.59
CA LYS A 336 -4.82 -15.77 4.49
C LYS A 336 -4.32 -17.20 4.27
N ALA A 337 -3.03 -17.49 4.43
CA ALA A 337 -2.46 -18.84 4.34
C ALA A 337 -2.94 -19.73 5.48
N ARG A 338 -2.95 -19.23 6.72
CA ARG A 338 -3.50 -19.88 7.92
C ARG A 338 -4.97 -20.21 7.74
N ALA A 339 -5.77 -19.24 7.28
CA ALA A 339 -7.17 -19.47 6.95
C ALA A 339 -7.37 -20.54 5.85
N ARG A 340 -6.54 -20.56 4.79
CA ARG A 340 -6.59 -21.59 3.74
C ARG A 340 -6.23 -22.98 4.29
N GLN A 341 -5.13 -23.10 5.04
CA GLN A 341 -4.65 -24.39 5.55
C GLN A 341 -5.64 -24.99 6.56
N ASN A 342 -6.21 -24.16 7.44
CA ASN A 342 -7.30 -24.58 8.34
C ASN A 342 -8.51 -25.10 7.56
N CYS A 343 -9.01 -24.37 6.56
CA CYS A 343 -10.14 -24.82 5.73
C CYS A 343 -9.86 -26.11 4.94
N TRP A 344 -8.64 -26.31 4.44
CA TRP A 344 -8.29 -27.57 3.76
C TRP A 344 -8.09 -28.74 4.75
N SER A 345 -7.61 -28.47 5.96
CA SER A 345 -7.56 -29.47 7.04
C SER A 345 -8.96 -29.91 7.47
N GLU A 346 -9.91 -28.98 7.52
CA GLU A 346 -11.34 -29.27 7.74
C GLU A 346 -11.94 -30.09 6.60
N GLU A 347 -11.73 -29.72 5.32
CA GLU A 347 -12.21 -30.49 4.15
C GLU A 347 -11.65 -31.93 4.16
N VAL A 348 -10.38 -32.15 4.54
CA VAL A 348 -9.81 -33.50 4.69
C VAL A 348 -10.54 -34.31 5.78
N GLN A 349 -10.81 -33.70 6.93
CA GLN A 349 -11.56 -34.37 8.02
C GLN A 349 -13.00 -34.70 7.60
N LEU A 350 -13.69 -33.75 6.95
CA LEU A 350 -15.04 -33.92 6.43
C LEU A 350 -15.11 -35.05 5.39
N LEU A 351 -14.16 -35.14 4.47
CA LEU A 351 -14.14 -36.18 3.44
C LEU A 351 -13.84 -37.58 4.00
N LEU A 352 -12.99 -37.70 5.01
CA LEU A 352 -12.75 -38.96 5.72
C LEU A 352 -14.01 -39.42 6.47
N GLU A 353 -14.72 -38.49 7.10
CA GLU A 353 -16.00 -38.74 7.78
C GLU A 353 -17.12 -39.06 6.77
N GLU A 354 -17.16 -38.43 5.59
CA GLU A 354 -18.04 -38.84 4.47
C GLU A 354 -17.76 -40.28 4.03
N MET A 355 -16.49 -40.67 3.85
CA MET A 355 -16.13 -42.06 3.50
C MET A 355 -16.59 -43.06 4.57
N TRP A 356 -16.42 -42.75 5.86
CA TRP A 356 -16.92 -43.57 6.96
C TRP A 356 -18.45 -43.69 6.95
N ARG A 357 -19.17 -42.57 6.78
CA ARG A 357 -20.63 -42.54 6.72
C ARG A 357 -21.18 -43.32 5.53
N VAL A 358 -20.51 -43.28 4.37
CA VAL A 358 -20.86 -44.08 3.19
C VAL A 358 -20.70 -45.59 3.44
N LEU A 359 -19.61 -46.01 4.08
CA LEU A 359 -19.42 -47.42 4.45
C LEU A 359 -20.43 -47.88 5.52
N ALA A 360 -20.69 -47.05 6.53
CA ALA A 360 -21.69 -47.33 7.56
C ALA A 360 -23.11 -47.44 6.95
N PHE A 361 -23.46 -46.55 6.01
CA PHE A 361 -24.72 -46.58 5.29
C PHE A 361 -24.88 -47.88 4.48
N PHE A 362 -23.87 -48.30 3.71
CA PHE A 362 -23.97 -49.57 2.96
C PHE A 362 -24.02 -50.80 3.88
N ASN A 363 -23.27 -50.82 4.98
CA ASN A 363 -23.34 -51.90 5.97
C ASN A 363 -24.73 -52.00 6.62
N TRP A 364 -25.37 -50.86 6.91
CA TRP A 364 -26.77 -50.82 7.36
C TRP A 364 -27.74 -51.26 6.27
N GLN A 365 -27.56 -50.81 5.03
CA GLN A 365 -28.43 -51.15 3.89
C GLN A 365 -28.40 -52.65 3.54
N VAL A 366 -27.30 -53.35 3.82
CA VAL A 366 -27.18 -54.81 3.63
C VAL A 366 -27.89 -55.60 4.76
N GLN A 367 -28.29 -54.95 5.85
CA GLN A 367 -29.03 -55.54 6.97
C GLN A 367 -30.55 -55.26 6.91
N TRP A 368 -31.05 -54.65 5.82
CA TRP A 368 -32.39 -54.10 5.68
C TRP A 368 -33.21 -54.78 4.58
#